data_AF-A0A821VU16-F1
#
_entry.id   AF-A0A821VU16-F1
#
_cell.length_a   1.000
_cell.length_b   1.000
_cell.length_c   1.000
_cell.angle_alpha   90.00
_cell.angle_beta   90.00
_cell.angle_gamma   90.00
#
_symmetry.space_group_name_H-M   'P 1'
#
loop_
_entity.id
_entity.type
_entity.pdbx_description
1 polymer ?
#
loop_
_entity_poly.entity_id
_entity_poly.type
_entity_poly.pdbx_seq_one_letter_code
_entity_poly.pdbx_strand_id
1 'polypeptide(L)' 'MKKRAREETTPIPKIYTQEIVKARISHPGIPIGLFFPTFENIDASLHRSRSKNYPSLPKSLVDLSLPDVWRLAKHEELR' A
#
# COMPACT_ATOMS: atom_id res chain seq x y z
N MET A 1 -21.85 -18.13 -23.40
CA MET A 1 -21.22 -16.79 -23.43
C MET A 1 -19.94 -16.73 -22.60
N LYS A 2 -18.90 -17.51 -22.93
CA LYS A 2 -17.60 -17.51 -22.19
C LYS A 2 -16.37 -17.21 -23.05
N LYS A 3 -16.54 -17.02 -24.37
CA LYS A 3 -15.41 -16.94 -25.31
C LYS A 3 -14.75 -15.55 -25.36
N ARG A 4 -15.51 -14.46 -25.13
CA ARG A 4 -15.00 -13.08 -25.26
C ARG A 4 -13.99 -12.69 -24.18
N ALA A 5 -14.12 -13.21 -22.96
CA ALA A 5 -13.22 -12.84 -21.86
C ALA A 5 -11.77 -13.32 -22.09
N ARG A 6 -11.57 -14.43 -22.81
CA ARG A 6 -10.25 -15.02 -23.05
C ARG A 6 -9.46 -14.28 -24.15
N GLU A 7 -10.13 -13.67 -25.11
CA GLU A 7 -9.50 -12.95 -26.24
C GLU A 7 -9.00 -11.55 -25.85
N GLU A 8 -9.62 -10.93 -24.85
CA GLU A 8 -9.28 -9.57 -24.38
C GLU A 8 -8.44 -9.55 -23.10
N THR A 9 -7.92 -10.70 -22.65
CA THR A 9 -7.03 -10.74 -21.48
C THR A 9 -5.63 -10.25 -21.87
N THR A 10 -5.51 -8.95 -22.14
CA THR A 10 -4.19 -8.32 -22.15
C THR A 10 -3.62 -8.42 -20.75
N PRO A 11 -2.40 -8.97 -20.58
CA PRO A 11 -1.82 -9.07 -19.25
C PRO A 11 -1.62 -7.65 -18.69
N ILE A 12 -1.83 -7.48 -17.39
CA ILE A 12 -1.75 -6.17 -16.70
C ILE A 12 -0.46 -5.40 -17.07
N PRO A 13 0.73 -6.02 -17.13
CA PRO A 13 1.95 -5.33 -17.58
C PRO A 13 1.81 -4.73 -18.99
N LYS A 14 1.18 -5.44 -19.92
CA LYS A 14 0.98 -4.98 -21.30
C LYS A 14 0.02 -3.78 -21.36
N ILE A 15 -1.02 -3.78 -20.54
CA ILE A 15 -1.93 -2.62 -20.42
C ILE A 15 -1.15 -1.38 -19.97
N TYR A 16 -0.35 -1.48 -18.90
CA TYR A 16 0.45 -0.35 -18.43
C TYR A 16 1.41 0.17 -19.50
N THR A 17 2.11 -0.71 -20.22
CA THR A 17 3.00 -0.26 -21.31
C THR A 17 2.25 0.49 -22.42
N GLN A 18 1.05 0.01 -22.81
CA GLN A 18 0.23 0.66 -23.82
C GLN A 18 -0.27 2.03 -23.34
N GLU A 19 -0.72 2.13 -22.09
CA GLU A 19 -1.20 3.38 -21.51
C GLU A 19 -0.08 4.41 -21.35
N ILE A 20 1.13 3.98 -20.97
CA ILE A 20 2.31 4.86 -20.92
C ILE A 20 2.62 5.42 -22.32
N VAL A 21 2.61 4.57 -23.35
CA VAL A 21 2.84 5.00 -24.73
C VAL A 21 1.77 5.98 -25.19
N LYS A 22 0.49 5.69 -24.92
CA LYS A 22 -0.63 6.61 -25.23
C LYS A 22 -0.46 7.96 -24.53
N ALA A 23 -0.18 7.96 -23.23
CA ALA A 23 0.02 9.19 -22.46
C ALA A 23 1.16 10.03 -23.01
N ARG A 24 2.26 9.39 -23.44
CA ARG A 24 3.42 10.07 -24.03
C ARG A 24 3.11 10.71 -25.39
N ILE A 25 2.25 10.08 -26.18
CA ILE A 25 1.80 10.61 -27.49
C ILE A 25 0.82 11.76 -27.28
N SER A 26 -0.17 11.60 -26.39
CA SER A 26 -1.20 12.60 -26.15
C SER A 26 -0.68 13.84 -25.41
N HIS A 27 0.32 13.68 -24.54
CA HIS A 27 0.85 14.74 -23.69
C HIS A 27 2.38 14.83 -23.81
N PRO A 28 2.91 15.26 -24.97
CA PRO A 28 4.34 15.40 -25.17
C PRO A 28 4.92 16.42 -24.17
N GLY A 29 6.03 16.06 -23.52
CA GLY A 29 6.72 16.93 -22.57
C GLY A 29 6.19 16.90 -21.13
N ILE A 30 5.04 16.26 -20.87
CA ILE A 30 4.54 16.07 -19.50
C ILE A 30 5.16 14.80 -18.91
N PRO A 31 5.77 14.85 -17.70
CA PRO A 31 6.30 13.67 -17.03
C PRO A 31 5.22 12.60 -16.79
N ILE A 32 5.52 11.35 -17.16
CA ILE A 32 4.59 10.20 -17.05
C ILE A 32 4.14 9.95 -15.60
N GLY A 33 5.00 10.27 -14.62
CA GLY A 33 4.70 10.14 -13.19
C GLY A 33 3.56 11.04 -12.68
N LEU A 34 3.06 11.97 -13.51
CA LEU A 34 1.86 12.76 -13.20
C LEU A 34 0.57 12.03 -13.61
N PHE A 35 0.64 11.11 -14.58
CA PHE A 35 -0.53 10.35 -15.04
C PHE A 35 -0.68 9.03 -14.30
N PHE A 36 0.43 8.43 -13.88
CA PHE A 36 0.44 7.13 -13.22
C PHE A 36 1.05 7.25 -11.83
N PRO A 37 0.44 6.59 -10.82
CA PRO A 37 1.02 6.57 -9.49
C PRO A 37 2.38 5.87 -9.53
N THR A 38 3.40 6.55 -9.02
CA THR A 38 4.72 5.96 -8.78
C THR A 38 4.70 5.16 -7.48
N PHE A 39 5.69 4.29 -7.31
CA PHE A 39 5.87 3.58 -6.05
C PHE A 39 5.97 4.56 -4.86
N GLU A 40 6.75 5.63 -5.00
CA GLU A 40 6.90 6.67 -3.98
C GLU A 40 5.58 7.37 -3.65
N ASN A 41 4.75 7.68 -4.65
CA ASN A 41 3.43 8.29 -4.42
C ASN A 41 2.50 7.35 -3.66
N ILE A 42 2.51 6.06 -4.00
CA ILE A 42 1.70 5.04 -3.32
C ILE A 42 2.19 4.87 -1.88
N ASP A 43 3.50 4.76 -1.68
CA ASP A 43 4.12 4.56 -0.38
C ASP A 43 3.85 5.75 0.55
N ALA A 44 4.07 6.98 0.06
CA ALA A 44 3.76 8.20 0.81
C ALA A 44 2.26 8.30 1.16
N SER A 45 1.38 7.96 0.22
CA SER A 45 -0.07 7.94 0.47
C SER A 45 -0.46 6.89 1.52
N LEU A 46 0.11 5.70 1.43
CA LEU A 46 -0.09 4.62 2.40
C LEU A 46 0.36 5.03 3.80
N HIS A 47 1.57 5.56 3.93
CA HIS A 47 2.11 6.01 5.21
C HIS A 47 1.31 7.18 5.79
N ARG A 48 0.86 8.13 4.96
CA ARG A 48 -0.01 9.24 5.38
C ARG A 48 -1.38 8.76 5.84
N SER A 49 -1.95 7.75 5.17
CA SER A 49 -3.20 7.13 5.61
C SER A 49 -3.02 6.45 6.96
N ARG A 50 -1.93 5.69 7.13
CA ARG A 50 -1.63 5.00 8.38
C ARG A 50 -1.44 5.98 9.53
N SER A 51 -0.71 7.07 9.34
CA SER A 51 -0.47 8.06 10.40
C SER A 51 -1.74 8.77 10.89
N LYS A 52 -2.82 8.78 10.08
CA LYS A 52 -4.11 9.36 10.48
C LYS A 52 -4.98 8.38 11.25
N ASN A 53 -4.90 7.09 10.92
CA ASN A 53 -5.80 6.07 11.44
C ASN A 53 -5.19 5.26 12.60
N TYR A 54 -3.86 5.21 12.68
CA TYR A 54 -3.15 4.46 13.70
C TYR A 54 -2.36 5.41 14.61
N PRO A 55 -2.34 5.14 15.92
CA PRO A 55 -1.48 5.89 16.84
C PRO A 55 -0.01 5.68 16.46
N SER A 56 0.83 6.68 16.77
CA SER A 56 2.26 6.57 16.60
C SER A 56 2.80 5.40 17.40
N LEU A 57 3.81 4.71 16.87
CA LEU A 57 4.47 3.66 17.61
C LEU A 57 5.08 4.25 18.90
N PRO A 58 4.83 3.65 20.07
CA PRO A 58 5.45 4.06 21.33
C PRO A 58 6.98 4.04 21.22
N LYS A 59 7.64 5.03 21.83
CA LYS A 59 9.11 5.19 21.74
C LYS A 59 9.84 4.28 22.72
N SER A 60 9.17 3.93 23.82
CA SER A 60 9.67 3.05 24.87
C SER A 60 8.67 1.93 25.15
N LEU A 61 9.16 0.80 25.66
CA LEU A 61 8.31 -0.27 26.18
C LEU A 61 7.40 0.20 27.32
N VAL A 62 7.80 1.24 28.06
CA VAL A 62 7.00 1.84 29.13
C VAL A 62 5.75 2.54 28.58
N ASP A 63 5.80 3.03 27.34
CA ASP A 63 4.67 3.70 26.68
C ASP A 63 3.65 2.66 26.14
N LEU A 64 4.04 1.38 26.00
CA LEU A 64 3.11 0.28 25.72
C LEU A 64 2.32 -0.06 26.99
N SER A 65 1.33 0.76 27.32
CA SER A 65 0.30 0.41 28.30
C SER A 65 -0.59 -0.72 27.74
N LEU A 66 -0.15 -1.98 27.90
CA LEU A 66 -1.00 -3.13 27.63
C LEU A 66 -2.08 -3.22 28.72
N PRO A 67 -3.37 -3.42 28.37
CA PRO A 67 -4.40 -3.69 29.36
C PRO A 67 -4.06 -4.96 30.14
N ASP A 68 -4.48 -5.05 31.42
CA ASP A 68 -4.22 -6.23 32.26
C ASP A 68 -4.68 -7.54 31.64
N VAL A 69 -5.75 -7.50 30.84
CA VAL A 69 -6.32 -8.66 30.13
C VAL A 69 -5.35 -9.23 29.09
N TRP A 70 -4.42 -8.41 28.57
CA TRP A 70 -3.42 -8.78 27.56
C TRP A 70 -2.02 -8.96 28.15
N ARG A 71 -1.79 -8.57 29.41
CA ARG A 71 -0.60 -9.03 30.11
C ARG A 71 -0.77 -10.54 30.28
N LEU A 72 0.10 -11.33 29.62
CA LEU A 72 0.23 -12.74 29.97
C LEU A 72 0.29 -12.79 31.49
N ALA A 73 -0.60 -13.61 32.09
CA ALA A 73 -0.55 -13.89 33.51
C ALA A 73 0.92 -14.07 33.86
N LYS A 74 1.42 -13.30 34.84
CA LYS A 74 2.77 -13.50 35.33
C LYS A 74 2.92 -15.00 35.50
N HIS A 75 3.89 -15.58 34.82
CA HIS A 75 4.20 -16.99 35.00
C HIS A 75 4.52 -17.07 36.50
N GLU A 76 3.55 -17.52 37.30
CA GLU A 76 3.77 -17.76 38.72
C GLU A 76 4.94 -18.72 38.74
N GLU A 77 6.05 -18.27 39.32
CA GLU A 77 7.17 -19.12 39.61
C GLU A 77 6.62 -20.26 40.45
N LEU A 78 6.53 -21.45 39.83
CA LEU A 78 6.37 -22.70 40.54
C LEU A 78 7.60 -22.86 41.45
N ARG A 79 7.54 -22.36 42.68
CA ARG A 79 8.44 -22.73 43.78
C ARG A 79 7.79 -22.56 45.14
#